data_AF-A0A6P0Y5W0-F1
#
_entry.id   AF-A0A6P0Y5W0-F1
#
_cell.length_a   1.000
_cell.length_b   1.000
_cell.length_c   1.000
_cell.angle_alpha   90.00
_cell.angle_beta   90.00
_cell.angle_gamma   90.00
#
_symmetry.space_group_name_H-M   'P 1'
#
loop_
_entity.id
_entity.type
_entity.pdbx_description
1 polymer ?
#
loop_
_entity_poly.entity_id
_entity_poly.type
_entity_poly.pdbx_seq_one_letter_code
_entity_poly.pdbx_strand_id
1 'polypeptide(L)'
;MNFDQDCESLESYLENLPEHFQQFALQERFTAAHVAKVMPANWKVALEAFLEVYHLNATHPQIIKFTGDINAQTDIYGSHNRAIILFGVPSPHLGKLQDPQAAIGLIEFIGIDPEKLQISKEMKPRAYAAEATRQYFNQNLELDCSAVSDTEMLDLTYLILG
;
A
#
# COMPACT_ATOMS: atom_id res chain seq x y z
N MET A 1 13.89 14.93 12.34
CA MET A 1 15.03 15.69 12.90
C MET A 1 15.66 14.81 13.96
N ASN A 2 16.97 14.60 13.89
CA ASN A 2 17.73 13.96 14.96
C ASN A 2 18.31 15.08 15.84
N PHE A 3 18.21 14.94 17.17
CA PHE A 3 18.70 15.95 18.12
C PHE A 3 20.12 15.67 18.60
N ASP A 4 20.68 14.51 18.26
CA ASP A 4 22.09 14.20 18.49
C ASP A 4 22.97 14.97 17.49
N GLN A 5 23.94 15.74 18.00
CA GLN A 5 24.85 16.54 17.17
C GLN A 5 25.96 15.70 16.54
N ASP A 6 26.23 14.51 17.10
CA ASP A 6 27.26 13.59 16.63
C ASP A 6 26.66 12.47 15.75
N CYS A 7 25.39 12.59 15.36
CA CYS A 7 24.72 11.60 14.52
C CYS A 7 25.31 11.54 13.11
N GLU A 8 25.12 10.38 12.48
CA GLU A 8 25.38 10.24 11.04
C GLU A 8 24.41 11.07 10.20
N SER A 9 24.75 11.26 8.92
CA SER A 9 23.85 11.95 7.99
C SER A 9 22.59 11.12 7.72
N LEU A 10 21.52 11.79 7.29
CA LEU A 10 20.29 11.09 6.92
C LEU A 10 20.51 10.10 5.77
N GLU A 11 21.36 10.45 4.79
CA GLU A 11 21.68 9.55 3.69
C GLU A 11 22.42 8.30 4.17
N SER A 12 23.33 8.43 5.15
CA SER A 12 24.01 7.29 5.77
C SER A 12 23.04 6.39 6.52
N TYR A 13 22.18 6.98 7.36
CA TYR A 13 21.19 6.24 8.13
C TYR A 13 20.21 5.48 7.25
N LEU A 14 19.73 6.08 6.16
CA LEU A 14 18.76 5.46 5.25
C LEU A 14 19.34 4.37 4.35
N GLU A 15 20.67 4.21 4.32
CA GLU A 15 21.36 3.21 3.51
C GLU A 15 20.89 3.22 2.03
N ASN A 16 20.40 2.09 1.51
CA ASN A 16 19.91 1.96 0.13
C ASN A 16 18.42 2.30 -0.04
N LEU A 17 17.72 2.70 1.03
CA LEU A 17 16.29 2.98 0.95
C LEU A 17 15.92 4.06 -0.06
N PRO A 18 16.67 5.17 -0.22
CA PRO A 18 16.30 6.20 -1.20
C PRO A 18 16.21 5.64 -2.62
N GLU A 19 17.03 4.64 -2.97
CA GLU A 19 17.03 3.99 -4.29
C GLU A 19 15.71 3.28 -4.57
N HIS A 20 15.11 2.66 -3.55
CA HIS A 20 13.82 1.97 -3.69
C HIS A 20 12.66 2.94 -3.99
N PHE A 21 12.83 4.22 -3.70
CA PHE A 21 11.77 5.23 -3.85
C PHE A 21 11.99 6.22 -4.99
N GLN A 22 13.08 6.09 -5.76
CA GLN A 22 13.39 7.03 -6.86
C GLN A 22 12.28 7.15 -7.90
N GLN A 23 11.50 6.09 -8.10
CA GLN A 23 10.37 6.05 -9.01
C GLN A 23 9.11 6.77 -8.50
N PHE A 24 9.02 7.06 -7.21
CA PHE A 24 7.91 7.79 -6.62
C PHE A 24 8.29 9.28 -6.50
N ALA A 25 7.49 10.16 -7.10
CA ALA A 25 7.68 11.61 -7.02
C ALA A 25 7.28 12.16 -5.63
N LEU A 26 7.97 11.74 -4.57
CA LEU A 26 7.65 12.09 -3.17
C LEU A 26 7.74 13.60 -2.91
N GLN A 27 8.48 14.34 -3.75
CA GLN A 27 8.57 15.80 -3.72
C GLN A 27 7.35 16.52 -4.29
N GLU A 28 6.52 15.83 -5.08
CA GLU A 28 5.33 16.37 -5.76
C GLU A 28 4.02 16.00 -5.03
N ARG A 29 4.12 15.59 -3.76
CA ARG A 29 2.95 15.27 -2.92
C ARG A 29 2.40 16.48 -2.19
N PHE A 30 1.10 16.46 -1.91
CA PHE A 30 0.43 17.40 -1.01
C PHE A 30 -0.33 16.64 0.09
N THR A 31 -0.59 17.32 1.21
CA THR A 31 -1.41 16.74 2.29
C THR A 31 -2.87 17.06 2.04
N ALA A 32 -3.65 16.07 1.60
CA ALA A 32 -5.09 16.24 1.39
C ALA A 32 -5.88 16.34 2.72
N ALA A 33 -5.45 15.61 3.74
CA ALA A 33 -6.04 15.64 5.08
C ALA A 33 -4.99 15.30 6.15
N HIS A 34 -5.16 15.88 7.34
CA HIS A 34 -4.37 15.54 8.52
C HIS A 34 -5.30 15.28 9.70
N VAL A 35 -5.25 14.05 10.24
CA VAL A 35 -6.11 13.60 11.33
C VAL A 35 -5.23 13.15 12.48
N ALA A 36 -5.54 13.62 13.70
CA ALA A 36 -4.83 13.24 14.91
C ALA A 36 -5.81 12.65 15.94
N LYS A 37 -5.38 11.59 16.62
CA LYS A 37 -6.13 10.94 17.69
C LYS A 37 -5.19 10.53 18.82
N VAL A 38 -5.57 10.83 20.06
CA VAL A 38 -4.87 10.36 21.25
C VAL A 38 -5.28 8.91 21.54
N MET A 39 -4.30 8.02 21.57
CA MET A 39 -4.50 6.60 21.87
C MET A 39 -4.04 6.30 23.30
N PRO A 40 -4.87 5.68 24.16
CA PRO A 40 -4.49 5.33 25.53
C PRO A 40 -3.62 4.05 25.55
N ALA A 41 -2.49 4.07 24.86
CA ALA A 41 -1.57 2.94 24.72
C ALA A 41 -0.11 3.44 24.67
N ASN A 42 0.85 2.54 24.91
CA ASN A 42 2.25 2.84 24.65
C ASN A 42 2.45 3.03 23.13
N TRP A 43 3.26 4.02 22.74
CA TRP A 43 3.52 4.29 21.33
C TRP A 43 4.10 3.10 20.57
N LYS A 44 4.86 2.21 21.25
CA LYS A 44 5.41 1.00 20.64
C LYS A 44 4.32 0.01 20.22
N VAL A 45 3.32 -0.19 21.07
CA VAL A 45 2.16 -1.04 20.74
C VAL A 45 1.37 -0.45 19.58
N ALA A 46 1.23 0.88 19.55
CA ALA A 46 0.58 1.56 18.43
C ALA A 46 1.37 1.41 17.14
N LEU A 47 2.71 1.47 17.18
CA LEU A 47 3.58 1.28 16.03
C LEU A 47 3.57 -0.16 15.54
N GLU A 48 3.64 -1.16 16.43
CA GLU A 48 3.65 -2.59 16.11
C GLU A 48 2.49 -2.99 15.18
N ALA A 49 1.30 -2.41 15.37
CA ALA A 49 0.14 -2.63 14.52
C ALA A 49 0.32 -2.18 13.04
N PHE A 50 1.35 -1.41 12.73
CA PHE A 50 1.71 -1.01 11.36
C PHE A 50 2.95 -1.72 10.83
N LEU A 51 3.61 -2.54 11.66
CA LEU A 51 4.78 -3.31 11.25
C LEU A 51 4.41 -4.68 10.67
N GLU A 52 3.15 -5.08 10.81
CA GLU A 52 2.65 -6.38 10.37
C GLU A 52 1.21 -6.33 9.85
N VAL A 53 0.79 -7.43 9.24
CA VAL A 53 -0.56 -7.66 8.71
C VAL A 53 -1.22 -8.92 9.25
N TYR A 54 -0.63 -9.58 10.24
CA TYR A 54 -1.19 -10.73 10.93
C TYR A 54 -2.54 -10.43 11.59
N HIS A 55 -2.73 -9.22 12.12
CA HIS A 55 -3.98 -8.84 12.81
C HIS A 55 -5.18 -8.64 11.87
N LEU A 56 -4.98 -8.59 10.55
CA LEU A 56 -6.02 -8.29 9.55
C LEU A 56 -7.27 -9.16 9.69
N ASN A 57 -7.07 -10.47 9.81
CA ASN A 57 -8.17 -11.43 9.96
C ASN A 57 -9.05 -11.14 11.19
N ALA A 58 -8.49 -10.58 12.26
CA ALA A 58 -9.22 -10.31 13.48
C ALA A 58 -9.89 -8.93 13.50
N THR A 59 -9.25 -7.90 12.94
CA THR A 59 -9.66 -6.50 13.16
C THR A 59 -10.18 -5.80 11.91
N HIS A 60 -9.88 -6.31 10.71
CA HIS A 60 -10.18 -5.64 9.44
C HIS A 60 -11.07 -6.50 8.52
N PRO A 61 -12.27 -6.94 8.95
CA PRO A 61 -13.14 -7.82 8.16
C PRO A 61 -13.57 -7.21 6.81
N GLN A 62 -13.45 -5.89 6.65
CA GLN A 62 -13.76 -5.20 5.41
C GLN A 62 -12.67 -5.43 4.35
N ILE A 63 -11.39 -5.34 4.71
CA ILE A 63 -10.30 -5.32 3.74
C ILE A 63 -9.72 -6.72 3.44
N ILE A 64 -9.90 -7.70 4.34
CA ILE A 64 -9.48 -9.10 4.08
C ILE A 64 -10.12 -9.71 2.82
N LYS A 65 -11.20 -9.11 2.31
CA LYS A 65 -11.86 -9.52 1.06
C LYS A 65 -11.00 -9.25 -0.18
N PHE A 66 -10.04 -8.33 -0.08
CA PHE A 66 -9.18 -7.91 -1.18
C PHE A 66 -7.71 -7.72 -0.80
N THR A 67 -7.30 -8.25 0.36
CA THR A 67 -5.91 -8.23 0.82
C THR A 67 -5.39 -9.65 1.03
N GLY A 68 -4.30 -10.01 0.35
CA GLY A 68 -3.57 -11.27 0.51
C GLY A 68 -2.61 -11.23 1.70
N ASP A 69 -3.16 -11.02 2.90
CA ASP A 69 -2.45 -10.81 4.16
C ASP A 69 -1.45 -11.92 4.52
N ILE A 70 -1.81 -13.19 4.38
CA ILE A 70 -0.90 -14.32 4.68
C ILE A 70 0.32 -14.36 3.75
N ASN A 71 0.20 -13.78 2.56
CA ASN A 71 1.24 -13.79 1.53
C ASN A 71 2.13 -12.54 1.56
N ALA A 72 2.03 -11.72 2.62
CA ALA A 72 2.88 -10.56 2.77
C ALA A 72 4.35 -10.95 2.78
N GLN A 73 5.14 -10.23 1.99
CA GLN A 73 6.57 -10.41 1.89
C GLN A 73 7.25 -9.36 2.76
N THR A 74 8.26 -9.76 3.53
CA THR A 74 9.13 -8.84 4.25
C THR A 74 10.57 -9.10 3.85
N ASP A 75 11.18 -8.09 3.24
CA ASP A 75 12.57 -8.10 2.82
C ASP A 75 13.41 -7.31 3.83
N ILE A 76 14.62 -7.81 4.14
CA ILE A 76 15.57 -7.18 5.04
C ILE A 76 16.68 -6.53 4.21
N TYR A 77 16.90 -5.23 4.44
CA TYR A 77 17.91 -4.39 3.79
C TYR A 77 18.75 -3.70 4.85
N GLY A 78 19.89 -4.31 5.20
CA GLY A 78 20.76 -3.81 6.27
C GLY A 78 19.99 -3.60 7.57
N SER A 79 19.90 -2.35 8.03
CA SER A 79 19.19 -1.97 9.27
C SER A 79 17.68 -1.78 9.08
N HIS A 80 17.15 -1.91 7.87
CA HIS A 80 15.78 -1.57 7.51
C HIS A 80 15.03 -2.73 6.87
N ASN A 81 13.71 -2.66 6.89
CA ASN A 81 12.88 -3.67 6.24
C ASN A 81 11.85 -3.04 5.30
N ARG A 82 11.46 -3.79 4.27
CA ARG A 82 10.35 -3.44 3.38
C ARG A 82 9.30 -4.53 3.45
N ALA A 83 8.04 -4.14 3.66
CA ALA A 83 6.90 -5.03 3.54
C ALA A 83 6.16 -4.77 2.22
N ILE A 84 5.74 -5.84 1.53
CA ILE A 84 4.86 -5.80 0.37
C ILE A 84 3.65 -6.68 0.66
N ILE A 85 2.45 -6.10 0.52
CA ILE A 85 1.18 -6.81 0.74
C ILE A 85 0.34 -6.73 -0.52
N LEU A 86 -0.10 -7.91 -0.99
CA LEU A 86 -0.88 -8.05 -2.21
C LEU A 86 -2.30 -7.54 -2.04
N PHE A 87 -2.76 -6.70 -2.94
CA PHE A 87 -4.12 -6.17 -3.00
C PHE A 87 -4.86 -6.67 -4.24
N GLY A 88 -6.19 -6.67 -4.22
CA GLY A 88 -7.02 -7.19 -5.31
C GLY A 88 -7.03 -8.73 -5.39
N VAL A 89 -6.64 -9.40 -4.31
CA VAL A 89 -6.78 -10.85 -4.09
C VAL A 89 -7.39 -11.09 -2.70
N PRO A 90 -8.23 -12.11 -2.51
CA PRO A 90 -8.80 -12.39 -1.20
C PRO A 90 -7.75 -12.94 -0.23
N SER A 91 -7.94 -12.68 1.06
CA SER A 91 -7.18 -13.35 2.13
C SER A 91 -7.40 -14.87 2.07
N PRO A 92 -6.33 -15.68 2.20
CA PRO A 92 -6.51 -17.13 2.29
C PRO A 92 -7.31 -17.58 3.52
N HIS A 93 -7.46 -16.74 4.56
CA HIS A 93 -8.33 -17.03 5.70
C HIS A 93 -9.81 -17.18 5.31
N LEU A 94 -10.22 -16.63 4.16
CA LEU A 94 -11.58 -16.77 3.64
C LEU A 94 -11.83 -18.12 2.94
N GLY A 95 -10.81 -18.98 2.82
CA GLY A 95 -10.92 -20.29 2.17
C GLY A 95 -11.10 -20.23 0.65
N LYS A 96 -11.08 -19.04 0.06
CA LYS A 96 -11.16 -18.80 -1.39
C LYS A 96 -9.85 -18.16 -1.84
N LEU A 97 -9.00 -18.92 -2.54
CA LEU A 97 -7.69 -18.42 -3.00
C LEU A 97 -7.79 -17.53 -4.24
N GLN A 98 -8.93 -17.57 -4.95
CA GLN A 98 -9.20 -16.73 -6.12
C GLN A 98 -10.64 -16.26 -6.03
N ASP A 99 -10.83 -14.94 -5.99
CA ASP A 99 -12.14 -14.30 -6.06
C ASP A 99 -12.03 -13.07 -6.98
N PRO A 100 -12.63 -13.10 -8.18
CA PRO A 100 -12.65 -11.94 -9.07
C PRO A 100 -13.27 -10.69 -8.43
N GLN A 101 -14.13 -10.84 -7.41
CA GLN A 101 -14.73 -9.72 -6.69
C GLN A 101 -13.74 -8.98 -5.79
N ALA A 102 -12.59 -9.58 -5.45
CA ALA A 102 -11.55 -8.91 -4.66
C ALA A 102 -11.04 -7.64 -5.37
N ALA A 103 -10.82 -7.72 -6.68
CA ALA A 103 -10.38 -6.56 -7.47
C ALA A 103 -11.45 -5.46 -7.52
N ILE A 104 -12.73 -5.83 -7.59
CA ILE A 104 -13.84 -4.87 -7.56
C ILE A 104 -13.96 -4.22 -6.18
N GLY A 105 -13.92 -5.01 -5.10
CA GLY A 105 -13.96 -4.49 -3.74
C GLY A 105 -12.81 -3.54 -3.42
N LEU A 106 -11.63 -3.76 -4.01
CA LEU A 106 -10.50 -2.83 -3.90
C LEU A 106 -10.81 -1.47 -4.54
N ILE A 107 -11.27 -1.44 -5.79
CA ILE A 107 -11.52 -0.16 -6.47
C ILE A 107 -12.68 0.61 -5.83
N GLU A 108 -13.71 -0.10 -5.34
CA GLU A 108 -14.79 0.51 -4.55
C GLU A 108 -14.27 1.10 -3.23
N PHE A 109 -13.34 0.41 -2.56
CA PHE A 109 -12.69 0.91 -1.35
C PHE A 109 -11.84 2.18 -1.60
N ILE A 110 -11.21 2.28 -2.78
CA ILE A 110 -10.50 3.50 -3.23
C ILE A 110 -11.50 4.63 -3.55
N GLY A 111 -12.79 4.32 -3.68
CA GLY A 111 -13.85 5.28 -4.01
C GLY A 111 -14.17 5.37 -5.50
N ILE A 112 -13.70 4.40 -6.30
CA ILE A 112 -13.97 4.31 -7.73
C ILE A 112 -15.26 3.53 -7.96
N ASP A 113 -16.18 4.11 -8.72
CA ASP A 113 -17.44 3.49 -9.10
C ASP A 113 -17.25 2.63 -10.37
N PRO A 114 -17.31 1.29 -10.28
CA PRO A 114 -17.03 0.41 -11.41
C PRO A 114 -18.04 0.55 -12.55
N GLU A 115 -19.26 1.04 -12.31
CA GLU A 115 -20.26 1.23 -13.36
C GLU A 115 -19.94 2.41 -14.29
N LYS A 116 -19.11 3.34 -13.83
CA LYS A 116 -18.69 4.52 -14.60
C LYS A 116 -17.43 4.27 -15.45
N LEU A 117 -16.75 3.14 -15.25
CA LEU A 117 -15.51 2.83 -15.94
C LEU A 117 -15.76 2.32 -17.36
N GLN A 118 -14.99 2.86 -18.31
CA GLN A 118 -14.99 2.42 -19.71
C GLN A 118 -13.78 1.52 -19.99
N ILE A 119 -13.65 0.45 -19.21
CA ILE A 119 -12.54 -0.51 -19.30
C ILE A 119 -13.09 -1.87 -19.75
N SER A 120 -12.33 -2.58 -20.59
CA SER A 120 -12.71 -3.93 -21.03
C SER A 120 -12.85 -4.88 -19.84
N LYS A 121 -13.98 -5.59 -19.77
CA LYS A 121 -14.24 -6.62 -18.75
C LYS A 121 -13.54 -7.95 -19.03
N GLU A 122 -12.86 -8.08 -20.17
CA GLU A 122 -12.10 -9.28 -20.56
C GLU A 122 -10.72 -9.34 -19.89
N MET A 123 -10.29 -8.24 -19.25
CA MET A 123 -9.04 -8.19 -18.50
C MET A 123 -9.07 -9.13 -17.28
N LYS A 124 -7.89 -9.60 -16.87
CA LYS A 124 -7.75 -10.28 -15.58
C LYS A 124 -8.17 -9.32 -14.44
N PRO A 125 -8.79 -9.82 -13.35
CA PRO A 125 -9.35 -8.95 -12.31
C PRO A 125 -8.37 -7.90 -11.76
N ARG A 126 -7.13 -8.31 -11.42
CA ARG A 126 -6.10 -7.36 -10.95
C ARG A 126 -5.69 -6.34 -12.02
N ALA A 127 -5.54 -6.75 -13.27
CA ALA A 127 -5.21 -5.83 -14.35
C ALA A 127 -6.33 -4.80 -14.59
N TYR A 128 -7.59 -5.21 -14.45
CA TYR A 128 -8.74 -4.30 -14.48
C TYR A 128 -8.69 -3.28 -13.34
N ALA A 129 -8.42 -3.73 -12.10
CA ALA A 129 -8.28 -2.81 -10.96
C ALA A 129 -7.12 -1.83 -11.13
N ALA A 130 -5.97 -2.30 -11.62
CA ALA A 130 -4.81 -1.44 -11.88
C ALA A 130 -5.14 -0.36 -12.91
N GLU A 131 -5.81 -0.74 -13.99
CA GLU A 131 -6.24 0.21 -15.03
C GLU A 131 -7.27 1.21 -14.51
N ALA A 132 -8.21 0.77 -13.67
CA ALA A 132 -9.17 1.67 -13.01
C ALA A 132 -8.46 2.71 -12.14
N THR A 133 -7.47 2.28 -11.33
CA THR A 133 -6.69 3.19 -10.49
C THR A 133 -5.84 4.15 -11.32
N ARG A 134 -5.24 3.70 -12.44
CA ARG A 134 -4.50 4.60 -13.36
C ARG A 134 -5.39 5.68 -13.92
N GLN A 135 -6.56 5.32 -14.44
CA GLN A 135 -7.52 6.29 -14.97
C GLN A 135 -7.99 7.26 -13.88
N TYR A 136 -8.21 6.77 -12.66
CA TYR A 136 -8.56 7.61 -11.52
C TYR A 136 -7.47 8.64 -11.20
N PHE A 137 -6.19 8.24 -11.10
CA PHE A 137 -5.10 9.18 -10.86
C PHE A 137 -4.87 10.15 -12.00
N ASN A 138 -5.00 9.70 -13.25
CA ASN A 138 -4.89 10.58 -14.40
C ASN A 138 -5.98 11.67 -14.40
N GLN A 139 -7.23 11.29 -14.12
CA GLN A 139 -8.37 12.22 -14.15
C GLN A 139 -8.43 13.17 -12.96
N ASN A 140 -8.00 12.73 -11.77
CA ASN A 140 -8.18 13.49 -10.53
C ASN A 140 -6.89 14.18 -10.05
N LEU A 141 -5.72 13.67 -10.44
CA LEU A 141 -4.41 14.17 -10.01
C LEU A 141 -3.51 14.58 -11.17
N GLU A 142 -3.95 14.45 -12.42
CA GLU A 142 -3.18 14.77 -13.64
C GLU A 142 -1.85 13.99 -13.73
N LEU A 143 -1.80 12.80 -13.13
CA LEU A 143 -0.61 11.93 -13.13
C LEU A 143 -0.66 10.94 -14.31
N ASP A 144 0.43 10.84 -15.05
CA ASP A 144 0.61 9.78 -16.05
C ASP A 144 1.20 8.53 -15.37
N CYS A 145 0.35 7.52 -15.18
CA CYS A 145 0.75 6.24 -14.61
C CYS A 145 0.84 5.12 -15.67
N SER A 146 0.91 5.46 -16.97
CA SER A 146 0.91 4.47 -18.06
C SER A 146 2.11 3.52 -18.02
N ALA A 147 3.25 3.98 -17.52
CA ALA A 147 4.47 3.18 -17.34
C ALA A 147 4.54 2.44 -15.99
N VAL A 148 3.59 2.68 -15.08
CA VAL A 148 3.59 2.12 -13.73
C VAL A 148 2.97 0.73 -13.72
N SER A 149 3.66 -0.24 -13.09
CA SER A 149 3.24 -1.63 -13.09
C SER A 149 1.93 -1.86 -12.33
N ASP A 150 1.21 -2.95 -12.62
CA ASP A 150 0.00 -3.33 -11.89
C ASP A 150 0.25 -3.50 -10.38
N THR A 151 1.43 -3.96 -9.98
CA THR A 151 1.84 -4.08 -8.58
C THR A 151 1.95 -2.72 -7.92
N GLU A 152 2.66 -1.78 -8.53
CA GLU A 152 2.83 -0.43 -7.98
C GLU A 152 1.52 0.35 -7.92
N MET A 153 0.57 0.06 -8.81
CA MET A 153 -0.75 0.66 -8.79
C MET A 153 -1.68 0.14 -7.69
N LEU A 154 -1.43 -1.06 -7.16
CA LEU A 154 -2.37 -1.76 -6.30
C LEU A 154 -1.81 -2.13 -4.94
N ASP A 155 -0.60 -2.69 -4.90
CA ASP A 155 -0.06 -3.35 -3.73
C ASP A 155 0.49 -2.33 -2.73
N LEU A 156 0.26 -2.63 -1.46
CA LEU A 156 0.76 -1.79 -0.37
C LEU A 156 2.24 -2.12 -0.15
N THR A 157 3.09 -1.11 -0.30
CA THR A 157 4.52 -1.19 0.02
C THR A 157 4.85 -0.16 1.10
N TYR A 158 5.43 -0.58 2.22
CA TYR A 158 5.93 0.33 3.25
C TYR A 158 7.26 -0.12 3.85
N LEU A 159 7.97 0.84 4.43
CA LEU A 159 9.24 0.62 5.10
C LEU A 159 9.08 0.62 6.60
N ILE A 160 9.93 -0.18 7.24
CA ILE A 160 10.14 -0.23 8.67
C ILE A 160 11.57 0.25 8.90
N LEU A 161 11.71 1.47 9.42
CA LEU A 161 12.98 2.03 9.83
C LEU A 161 13.39 1.39 11.16
N GLY A 162 14.66 0.98 11.24
CA GLY A 162 15.25 0.28 12.38
C GLY A 162 16.03 1.21 13.30
#